data_AF-A0A1H5YCJ6-F1
#
_entry.id   AF-A0A1H5YCJ6-F1
#
_cell.length_a   1.000
_cell.length_b   1.000
_cell.length_c   1.000
_cell.angle_alpha   90.00
_cell.angle_beta   90.00
_cell.angle_gamma   90.00
#
_symmetry.space_group_name_H-M   'P 1'
#
loop_
_entity.id
_entity.type
_entity.pdbx_description
1 polymer ?
#
loop_
_entity_poly.entity_id
_entity_poly.type
_entity_poly.pdbx_seq_one_letter_code
_entity_poly.pdbx_strand_id
1 'polypeptide(L)'
;MRRLTLATTFAAGLLLALPMWGRSKPKPNPADYPVKVHVVVSRLRFYNGFEHEVIEAYVDGRYEELSSSNAALALLAPGDYVAQLVDADKHPKAYEAITSYSVLFPDGSTRSFDVTGVGIPPAANPQ
;
A
#
# COMPACT_ATOMS: atom_id res chain seq x y z
N MET A 1 25.65 -45.76 58.28
CA MET A 1 24.57 -45.28 59.17
C MET A 1 24.33 -43.79 58.89
N ARG A 2 23.05 -43.42 58.80
CA ARG A 2 22.44 -42.07 58.75
C ARG A 2 22.53 -41.25 57.44
N ARG A 3 21.38 -41.17 56.77
CA ARG A 3 20.92 -40.09 55.87
C ARG A 3 20.70 -38.81 56.69
N LEU A 4 20.88 -37.63 56.08
CA LEU A 4 20.03 -36.47 56.34
C LEU A 4 19.95 -35.61 55.06
N THR A 5 18.77 -35.61 54.47
CA THR A 5 18.34 -34.71 53.40
C THR A 5 18.08 -33.33 54.00
N LEU A 6 18.45 -32.25 53.31
CA LEU A 6 17.76 -30.97 53.46
C LEU A 6 17.42 -30.41 52.08
N ALA A 7 16.13 -30.37 51.81
CA ALA A 7 15.49 -29.77 50.64
C ALA A 7 15.26 -28.27 50.88
N THR A 8 14.70 -27.61 49.85
CA THR A 8 14.10 -26.25 49.80
C THR A 8 15.12 -25.19 49.35
N THR A 9 14.99 -24.61 48.14
CA THR A 9 13.86 -23.73 47.77
C THR A 9 13.60 -23.79 46.25
N PHE A 10 12.32 -23.95 45.89
CA PHE A 10 11.79 -23.85 44.53
C PHE A 10 11.29 -22.43 44.25
N ALA A 11 11.29 -22.08 42.97
CA ALA A 11 10.42 -21.09 42.32
C ALA A 11 10.75 -19.60 42.50
N ALA A 12 11.08 -18.95 41.38
CA ALA A 12 10.19 -18.02 40.68
C ALA A 12 11.03 -17.02 39.87
N GLY A 13 11.29 -17.32 38.59
CA GLY A 13 12.03 -16.41 37.72
C GLY A 13 11.86 -16.67 36.23
N LEU A 14 10.78 -17.34 35.82
CA LEU A 14 10.51 -17.63 34.41
C LEU A 14 9.02 -17.54 34.08
N LEU A 15 8.40 -16.42 34.45
CA LEU A 15 7.13 -15.99 33.87
C LEU A 15 7.35 -14.58 33.34
N LEU A 16 7.44 -14.43 32.01
CA LEU A 16 7.06 -13.27 31.17
C LEU A 16 7.83 -13.23 29.82
N ALA A 17 8.05 -14.38 29.19
CA ALA A 17 8.31 -14.44 27.75
C ALA A 17 7.06 -14.98 27.05
N LEU A 18 5.96 -14.23 27.11
CA LEU A 18 4.90 -14.46 26.12
C LEU A 18 5.49 -14.02 24.79
N PRO A 19 5.57 -14.87 23.76
CA PRO A 19 5.82 -14.36 22.42
C PRO A 19 4.67 -13.37 22.18
N MET A 20 5.00 -12.09 22.05
CA MET A 20 4.12 -11.18 21.33
C MET A 20 4.10 -11.71 19.91
N TRP A 21 3.30 -12.75 19.66
CA TRP A 21 2.92 -13.15 18.33
C TRP A 21 2.35 -11.89 17.72
N GLY A 22 3.13 -11.32 16.80
CA GLY A 22 2.78 -10.11 16.10
C GLY A 22 1.35 -10.24 15.65
N ARG A 23 0.49 -9.34 16.13
CA ARG A 23 -0.87 -9.24 15.65
C ARG A 23 -0.73 -8.88 14.17
N SER A 24 -0.74 -9.89 13.31
CA SER A 24 -0.76 -9.68 11.87
C SER A 24 -1.96 -8.77 11.63
N LYS A 25 -1.72 -7.63 10.97
CA LYS A 25 -2.82 -6.79 10.53
C LYS A 25 -3.77 -7.71 9.75
N PRO A 26 -5.10 -7.61 9.95
CA PRO A 26 -6.03 -8.39 9.16
C PRO A 26 -5.67 -8.25 7.69
N LYS A 27 -5.57 -9.37 6.96
CA LYS A 27 -5.35 -9.31 5.52
C LYS A 27 -6.49 -8.49 4.91
N PRO A 28 -6.20 -7.49 4.05
CA PRO A 28 -7.25 -6.73 3.40
C PRO A 28 -8.21 -7.65 2.66
N ASN A 29 -9.52 -7.42 2.82
CA ASN A 29 -10.54 -8.16 2.10
C ASN A 29 -10.66 -7.57 0.69
N PRO A 30 -10.46 -8.34 -0.40
CA PRO A 30 -10.56 -7.81 -1.76
C PRO A 30 -11.91 -7.17 -2.09
N ALA A 31 -12.99 -7.55 -1.40
CA ALA A 31 -14.31 -6.92 -1.59
C ALA A 31 -14.34 -5.44 -1.17
N ASP A 32 -13.40 -5.00 -0.33
CA ASP A 32 -13.27 -3.60 0.08
C ASP A 32 -12.55 -2.75 -0.98
N TYR A 33 -12.04 -3.37 -2.04
CA TYR A 33 -11.27 -2.74 -3.13
C TYR A 33 -12.02 -2.92 -4.47
N PRO A 34 -13.18 -2.26 -4.66
CA PRO A 34 -14.02 -2.50 -5.83
C PRO A 34 -13.49 -1.87 -7.12
N VAL A 35 -12.56 -0.92 -7.04
CA VAL A 35 -12.05 -0.16 -8.20
C VAL A 35 -11.03 -1.01 -8.96
N LYS A 36 -11.21 -1.16 -10.27
CA LYS A 36 -10.25 -1.87 -11.12
C LYS A 36 -9.18 -0.92 -11.61
N VAL A 37 -7.92 -1.31 -11.50
CA VAL A 37 -6.77 -0.51 -11.95
C VAL A 37 -5.91 -1.35 -12.88
N HIS A 38 -5.87 -0.99 -14.15
CA HIS A 38 -4.97 -1.61 -15.13
C HIS A 38 -3.77 -0.70 -15.41
N VAL A 39 -2.63 -1.01 -14.82
CA VAL A 39 -1.39 -0.24 -14.96
C VAL A 39 -0.74 -0.55 -16.30
N VAL A 40 -0.46 0.49 -17.09
CA VAL A 40 0.20 0.37 -18.40
C VAL A 40 1.61 0.93 -18.41
N VAL A 41 1.90 1.92 -17.57
CA VAL A 41 3.24 2.51 -17.42
C VAL A 41 3.52 2.72 -15.94
N SER A 42 4.76 2.47 -15.51
CA SER A 42 5.31 2.93 -14.23
C SER A 42 6.68 3.54 -14.46
N ARG A 43 6.94 4.67 -13.79
CA ARG A 43 8.19 5.43 -13.89
C ARG A 43 8.49 6.16 -12.59
N LEU A 44 9.77 6.38 -12.32
CA LEU A 44 10.21 7.28 -11.26
C LEU A 44 10.31 8.71 -11.82
N ARG A 45 9.82 9.68 -11.07
CA ARG A 45 10.03 11.11 -11.32
C ARG A 45 10.56 11.76 -10.05
N PHE A 46 11.51 12.68 -10.25
CA PHE A 46 12.05 13.50 -9.17
C PHE A 46 11.36 14.87 -9.20
N TYR A 47 10.69 15.24 -8.13
CA TYR A 47 10.04 16.54 -7.98
C TYR A 47 10.40 17.14 -6.63
N ASN A 48 10.88 18.40 -6.63
CA ASN A 48 11.28 19.13 -5.42
C ASN A 48 12.23 18.34 -4.48
N GLY A 49 13.12 17.52 -5.04
CA GLY A 49 14.07 16.71 -4.28
C GLY A 49 13.49 15.43 -3.68
N PHE A 50 12.22 15.12 -3.94
CA PHE A 50 11.56 13.88 -3.54
C PHE A 50 11.34 12.97 -4.75
N GLU A 51 11.45 11.67 -4.51
CA GLU A 51 11.16 10.62 -5.47
C GLU A 51 9.67 10.29 -5.43
N HIS A 52 9.06 10.31 -6.61
CA HIS A 52 7.69 9.90 -6.81
C HIS A 52 7.67 8.75 -7.81
N GLU A 53 6.92 7.72 -7.51
CA GLU A 53 6.47 6.82 -8.56
C GLU A 53 5.26 7.45 -9.23
N VAL A 54 5.31 7.53 -10.55
CA VAL A 54 4.19 7.94 -11.39
C VAL A 54 3.78 6.75 -12.25
N ILE A 55 2.51 6.40 -12.19
CA ILE A 55 1.91 5.36 -13.02
C ILE A 55 0.86 5.95 -13.95
N GLU A 56 0.75 5.38 -15.13
CA GLU A 56 -0.36 5.61 -16.05
C GLU A 56 -1.21 4.35 -16.04
N ALA A 57 -2.52 4.50 -15.82
CA ALA A 57 -3.42 3.38 -15.64
C ALA A 57 -4.81 3.66 -16.21
N TYR A 58 -5.54 2.59 -16.49
CA TYR A 58 -6.99 2.64 -16.71
C TYR A 58 -7.69 2.27 -15.40
N VAL A 59 -8.29 3.26 -14.74
CA VAL A 59 -9.08 3.12 -13.53
C VAL A 59 -10.55 3.03 -13.91
N ASP A 60 -11.17 1.87 -13.70
CA ASP A 60 -12.52 1.55 -14.19
C ASP A 60 -12.74 1.93 -15.67
N GLY A 61 -11.70 1.75 -16.49
CA GLY A 61 -11.71 2.05 -17.93
C GLY A 61 -11.41 3.51 -18.29
N ARG A 62 -11.21 4.40 -17.32
CA ARG A 62 -10.79 5.80 -17.53
C ARG A 62 -9.29 5.93 -17.38
N TYR A 63 -8.64 6.62 -18.31
CA TYR A 63 -7.21 6.87 -18.21
C TYR A 63 -6.92 7.92 -17.13
N GLU A 64 -6.01 7.58 -16.21
CA GLU A 64 -5.55 8.45 -15.13
C GLU A 64 -4.03 8.31 -14.95
N GLU A 65 -3.37 9.43 -14.66
CA GLU A 65 -2.01 9.46 -14.14
C GLU A 65 -2.10 9.54 -12.61
N LEU A 66 -1.40 8.63 -11.93
CA LEU A 66 -1.41 8.52 -10.47
C LEU A 66 0.02 8.63 -9.93
N SER A 67 0.21 9.26 -8.78
CA SER A 67 1.52 9.48 -8.16
C SER A 67 1.55 9.01 -6.71
N SER A 68 2.63 8.34 -6.32
CA SER A 68 2.91 7.93 -4.94
C SER A 68 4.25 8.50 -4.49
N SER A 69 4.22 9.32 -3.44
CA SER A 69 5.41 9.83 -2.74
C SER A 69 6.05 8.80 -1.78
N ASN A 70 5.37 7.66 -1.55
CA ASN A 70 5.81 6.60 -0.66
C ASN A 70 6.43 5.40 -1.40
N ALA A 71 6.80 5.55 -2.67
CA ALA A 71 7.41 4.47 -3.43
C ALA A 71 8.89 4.36 -3.11
N ALA A 72 9.29 3.29 -2.44
CA ALA A 72 10.69 2.98 -2.16
C ALA A 72 11.41 2.55 -3.44
N LEU A 73 11.91 3.49 -4.25
CA LEU A 73 12.74 3.27 -5.46
C LEU A 73 12.31 2.06 -6.33
N ALA A 74 11.02 1.77 -6.38
CA ALA A 74 10.49 0.55 -6.96
C ALA A 74 9.32 0.91 -7.86
N LEU A 75 9.38 0.35 -9.06
CA LEU A 75 8.33 0.48 -10.06
C LEU A 75 7.32 -0.66 -9.89
N LEU A 76 6.05 -0.29 -9.91
CA LEU A 76 4.94 -1.19 -10.04
C LEU A 76 4.99 -1.83 -11.42
N ALA A 77 4.86 -3.17 -11.47
CA ALA A 77 4.77 -3.87 -12.74
C ALA A 77 3.47 -3.48 -13.47
N PRO A 78 3.47 -3.34 -14.81
CA PRO A 78 2.23 -3.25 -15.56
C PRO A 78 1.35 -4.49 -15.33
N GLY A 79 0.04 -4.29 -15.26
CA GLY A 79 -0.92 -5.36 -14.97
C GLY A 79 -2.16 -4.90 -14.23
N ASP A 80 -2.97 -5.87 -13.83
CA ASP A 80 -4.24 -5.64 -13.15
C ASP A 80 -4.09 -5.65 -11.63
N TYR A 81 -4.67 -4.62 -11.00
CA TYR A 81 -4.74 -4.43 -9.57
C TYR A 81 -6.15 -4.01 -9.17
N VAL A 82 -6.41 -4.02 -7.86
CA VAL A 82 -7.64 -3.50 -7.28
C VAL A 82 -7.32 -2.40 -6.30
N ALA A 83 -8.22 -1.43 -6.20
CA ALA A 83 -8.06 -0.29 -5.33
C ALA A 83 -9.34 0.01 -4.54
N GLN A 84 -9.17 0.66 -3.40
CA GLN A 84 -10.23 1.37 -2.70
C GLN A 84 -10.05 2.86 -2.93
N LEU A 85 -11.16 3.59 -3.08
CA LEU A 85 -11.15 5.04 -3.08
C LEU A 85 -10.99 5.53 -1.63
N VAL A 86 -9.91 6.27 -1.35
CA VAL A 86 -9.58 6.74 0.00
C VAL A 86 -10.16 8.11 0.26
N ASP A 87 -9.97 9.02 -0.69
CA ASP A 87 -10.55 10.35 -0.70
C ASP A 87 -11.34 10.48 -2.00
N ALA A 88 -12.67 10.45 -1.87
CA ALA A 88 -13.58 10.67 -2.98
C ALA A 88 -13.88 12.17 -3.08
N ASP A 89 -13.53 12.79 -4.22
CA ASP A 89 -14.15 14.04 -4.64
C ASP A 89 -14.14 15.13 -3.56
N LYS A 90 -12.99 15.30 -2.89
CA LYS A 90 -12.73 16.58 -2.22
C LYS A 90 -12.64 17.60 -3.35
N HIS A 91 -13.75 18.26 -3.59
CA HIS A 91 -13.88 19.36 -4.53
C HIS A 91 -13.80 20.65 -3.72
N PRO A 92 -12.62 21.27 -3.55
CA PRO A 92 -12.56 22.64 -3.05
C PRO A 92 -13.46 23.56 -3.89
N LYS A 93 -13.59 23.22 -5.19
CA LYS A 93 -14.43 23.91 -6.19
C LYS A 93 -15.01 22.91 -7.19
N ALA A 94 -16.10 23.29 -7.87
CA ALA A 94 -16.83 22.42 -8.82
C ALA A 94 -16.03 21.95 -10.06
N TYR A 95 -14.84 22.52 -10.29
CA TYR A 95 -13.96 22.19 -11.41
C TYR A 95 -12.61 21.59 -10.97
N GLU A 96 -12.42 21.39 -9.67
CA GLU A 96 -11.22 20.79 -9.07
C GLU A 96 -11.60 19.46 -8.45
N ALA A 97 -10.80 18.41 -8.65
CA ALA A 97 -11.00 17.13 -7.98
C ALA A 97 -9.71 16.74 -7.27
N ILE A 98 -9.82 16.36 -6.00
CA ILE A 98 -8.75 15.70 -5.24
C ILE A 98 -9.24 14.28 -4.99
N THR A 99 -8.54 13.33 -5.61
CA THR A 99 -8.89 11.92 -5.62
C THR A 99 -7.65 11.12 -5.28
N SER A 100 -7.80 10.18 -4.35
CA SER A 100 -6.70 9.28 -3.96
C SER A 100 -7.20 7.85 -3.83
N TYR A 101 -6.40 6.91 -4.33
CA TYR A 101 -6.67 5.48 -4.26
C TYR A 101 -5.68 4.79 -3.32
N SER A 102 -6.12 3.75 -2.63
CA SER A 102 -5.22 2.77 -2.00
C SER A 102 -5.27 1.49 -2.82
N VAL A 103 -4.18 1.20 -3.51
CA VAL A 103 -4.02 0.02 -4.37
C VAL A 103 -3.58 -1.15 -3.50
N LEU A 104 -4.28 -2.27 -3.62
CA LEU A 104 -3.96 -3.54 -2.96
C LEU A 104 -3.10 -4.42 -3.88
N PHE A 105 -2.00 -4.91 -3.33
CA PHE A 105 -1.07 -5.79 -4.04
C PHE A 105 -1.29 -7.27 -3.69
N PRO A 106 -0.76 -8.21 -4.50
CA PRO A 106 -0.94 -9.65 -4.29
C PRO A 106 -0.44 -10.17 -2.95
N ASP A 107 0.58 -9.52 -2.38
CA ASP A 107 1.12 -9.84 -1.05
C ASP A 107 0.25 -9.33 0.11
N GLY A 108 -0.84 -8.61 -0.20
CA GLY A 108 -1.76 -8.02 0.77
C GLY A 108 -1.28 -6.66 1.31
N SER A 109 -0.15 -6.14 0.85
CA SER A 109 0.26 -4.77 1.15
C SER A 109 -0.51 -3.76 0.30
N THR A 110 -0.51 -2.49 0.74
CA THR A 110 -1.22 -1.42 0.07
C THR A 110 -0.33 -0.22 -0.17
N ARG A 111 -0.54 0.49 -1.27
CA ARG A 111 0.12 1.78 -1.55
C ARG A 111 -0.91 2.83 -1.96
N SER A 112 -0.80 4.01 -1.39
CA SER A 112 -1.65 5.15 -1.75
C SER A 112 -1.09 5.85 -2.97
N PHE A 113 -1.98 6.22 -3.89
CA PHE A 113 -1.67 7.03 -5.05
C PHE A 113 -2.68 8.19 -5.16
N ASP A 114 -2.18 9.38 -5.41
CA ASP A 114 -2.99 10.56 -5.69
C ASP A 114 -3.15 10.71 -7.21
N VAL A 115 -4.34 11.10 -7.66
CA VAL A 115 -4.58 11.42 -9.08
C VAL A 115 -3.84 12.72 -9.41
N THR A 116 -2.89 12.66 -10.35
CA THR A 116 -2.12 13.82 -10.83
C THR A 116 -2.45 14.20 -12.27
N GLY A 117 -3.19 13.37 -13.00
CA GLY A 117 -3.67 13.69 -14.34
C GLY A 117 -4.91 12.89 -14.73
N VAL A 118 -5.81 13.52 -15.48
CA VAL A 118 -7.02 12.91 -16.04
C VAL A 118 -7.15 13.28 -17.51
N GLY A 119 -7.76 12.41 -18.33
CA GLY A 119 -8.11 12.76 -19.71
C GLY A 119 -7.83 11.64 -20.70
N ILE A 120 -7.42 12.03 -21.90
CA ILE A 120 -7.07 11.10 -22.97
C ILE A 120 -5.57 10.77 -22.82
N PRO A 121 -5.16 9.49 -22.92
CA PRO A 121 -3.76 9.13 -22.89
C PRO A 121 -2.98 9.92 -23.95
N PRO A 122 -1.76 10.39 -23.64
CA PRO A 122 -0.89 10.98 -24.65
C PRO A 122 -0.75 9.99 -25.82
N ALA A 123 -0.69 10.50 -27.05
CA ALA A 123 -0.31 9.65 -28.18
C ALA A 123 1.02 8.97 -27.80
N ALA A 124 1.08 7.64 -27.93
CA ALA A 124 2.29 6.90 -27.63
C ALA A 124 3.46 7.58 -28.35
N ASN A 125 4.37 8.20 -27.60
CA ASN A 125 5.54 8.82 -28.21
C ASN A 125 6.32 7.71 -28.90
N PRO A 126 6.55 7.77 -30.22
CA PRO A 126 7.50 6.86 -30.85
C PRO A 126 8.85 7.13 -30.19
N GLN A 127 9.41 6.09 -29.57
CA GLN A 127 10.79 6.12 -29.09
C GLN A 127 11.77 6.15 -30.26
#